data_AF-A0AAC9YZW0-F1
#
_entry.id   AF-A0AAC9YZW0-F1
#
_cell.length_a   1.000
_cell.length_b   1.000
_cell.length_c   1.000
_cell.angle_alpha   90.00
_cell.angle_beta   90.00
_cell.angle_gamma   90.00
#
_symmetry.space_group_name_H-M   'P 1'
#
loop_
_entity.id
_entity.type
_entity.pdbx_description
1 polymer ?
#
loop_
_entity_poly.entity_id
_entity_poly.type
_entity_poly.pdbx_seq_one_letter_code
_entity_poly.pdbx_strand_id
1 'polypeptide(L)'
;MKFIYFIVVTCLLIVSCETTPKKQNTTEGQIPKEVSLPELSQGETVEFEDSFCRIVNQDDENEMFNKLKIQAKKEGIASFELASDNEYVSLEKVDNHFLLVSLGTGGTRDLKAYNLKTGEKILEASSSVWGIETGEESGVFYIYLYGEETPPGIYWEEATKTWKSNTEIPENLMNDQLEQQKKEFEKRGFLTDGFPIICLEKYKFDINQRKVSGTGEYRWDYAQ
;
A
#
# COMPACT_ATOMS: atom_id res chain seq x y z
N MET A 1 -44.27 80.51 16.99
CA MET A 1 -44.77 80.57 15.60
C MET A 1 -44.44 79.24 14.92
N LYS A 2 -45.46 78.59 14.31
CA LYS A 2 -45.48 77.32 13.53
C LYS A 2 -45.26 76.02 14.37
N PHE A 3 -46.26 75.17 14.69
CA PHE A 3 -47.09 74.23 13.87
C PHE A 3 -46.19 73.24 13.07
N ILE A 4 -46.30 71.89 13.07
CA ILE A 4 -47.41 70.90 13.16
C ILE A 4 -46.77 69.49 13.32
N TYR A 5 -47.34 68.65 14.21
CA TYR A 5 -47.66 67.19 14.17
C TYR A 5 -46.72 66.14 13.48
N PHE A 6 -46.69 64.82 13.74
CA PHE A 6 -47.65 63.85 14.32
C PHE A 6 -47.02 62.41 14.46
N ILE A 7 -47.48 61.61 15.45
CA ILE A 7 -47.60 60.10 15.56
C ILE A 7 -46.23 59.34 15.55
N VAL A 8 -45.97 58.23 16.26
CA VAL A 8 -46.77 57.01 16.39
C VAL A 8 -46.32 56.14 17.58
N VAL A 9 -47.28 55.89 18.47
CA VAL A 9 -47.65 54.62 19.15
C VAL A 9 -46.61 53.87 20.00
N THR A 10 -46.84 53.94 21.31
CA THR A 10 -46.54 52.91 22.29
C THR A 10 -47.47 51.71 22.10
N CYS A 11 -46.94 50.50 21.93
CA CYS A 11 -47.65 49.26 22.23
C CYS A 11 -46.66 48.24 22.83
N LEU A 12 -46.78 48.04 24.14
CA LEU A 12 -46.39 46.79 24.80
C LEU A 12 -47.38 45.71 24.32
N LEU A 13 -46.89 44.67 23.66
CA LEU A 13 -47.60 43.40 23.54
C LEU A 13 -46.65 42.25 23.83
N ILE A 14 -47.00 41.54 24.88
CA ILE A 14 -46.48 40.25 25.31
C ILE A 14 -46.83 39.24 24.21
N VAL A 15 -45.85 38.49 23.72
CA VAL A 15 -46.10 37.27 22.93
C VAL A 15 -45.39 36.12 23.63
N SER A 16 -46.20 35.25 24.23
CA SER A 16 -45.84 33.87 24.52
C SER A 16 -45.49 33.17 23.21
N CYS A 17 -44.35 32.48 23.17
CA CYS A 17 -44.10 31.47 22.15
C CYS A 17 -43.41 30.27 22.80
N GLU A 18 -44.22 29.27 23.17
CA GLU A 18 -43.77 27.89 23.14
C GLU A 18 -43.43 27.56 21.69
N THR A 19 -42.17 27.24 21.40
CA THR A 19 -41.79 26.42 20.24
C THR A 19 -40.42 25.79 20.44
N THR A 20 -40.46 24.50 20.75
CA THR A 20 -39.57 23.42 20.28
C THR A 20 -38.06 23.57 20.48
N PRO A 21 -37.42 22.73 21.33
CA PRO A 21 -35.97 22.61 21.32
C PRO A 21 -35.53 22.12 19.93
N LYS A 22 -34.63 22.86 19.29
CA LYS A 22 -33.90 22.39 18.11
C LYS A 22 -33.27 21.04 18.48
N LYS A 23 -33.83 19.95 17.96
CA LYS A 23 -33.08 18.71 17.77
C LYS A 23 -31.88 19.08 16.90
N GLN A 24 -30.73 19.23 17.53
CA GLN A 24 -29.48 18.92 16.86
C GLN A 24 -29.64 17.48 16.39
N ASN A 25 -29.93 17.31 15.10
CA ASN A 25 -29.65 16.05 14.43
C ASN A 25 -28.13 15.97 14.36
N THR A 26 -27.50 15.62 15.48
CA THR A 26 -26.32 14.79 15.44
C THR A 26 -26.78 13.54 14.72
N THR A 27 -26.42 13.40 13.45
CA THR A 27 -26.41 12.08 12.83
C THR A 27 -25.41 11.29 13.65
N GLU A 28 -25.89 10.57 14.67
CA GLU A 28 -25.14 9.52 15.32
C GLU A 28 -24.74 8.59 14.18
N GLY A 29 -23.47 8.68 13.76
CA GLY A 29 -22.91 7.72 12.83
C GLY A 29 -23.11 6.36 13.46
N GLN A 30 -24.04 5.57 12.93
CA GLN A 30 -24.31 4.23 13.45
C GLN A 30 -22.98 3.48 13.46
N ILE A 31 -22.58 3.02 14.64
CA ILE A 31 -21.43 2.13 14.77
C ILE A 31 -21.75 0.89 13.91
N PRO A 32 -20.90 0.55 12.92
CA PRO A 32 -21.16 -0.60 12.06
C PRO A 32 -21.34 -1.86 12.91
N LYS A 33 -22.41 -2.63 12.62
CA LYS A 33 -22.67 -3.88 13.35
C LYS A 33 -21.58 -4.90 13.06
N GLU A 34 -21.33 -5.76 14.03
CA GLU A 34 -20.37 -6.86 13.89
C GLU A 34 -20.93 -7.98 13.03
N VAL A 35 -20.05 -8.56 12.21
CA VAL A 35 -20.31 -9.71 11.37
C VAL A 35 -19.54 -10.89 11.95
N SER A 36 -20.21 -12.03 12.12
CA SER A 36 -19.56 -13.25 12.60
C SER A 36 -18.58 -13.74 11.55
N LEU A 37 -17.36 -14.04 11.98
CA LEU A 37 -16.35 -14.65 11.12
C LEU A 37 -16.64 -16.14 10.91
N PRO A 38 -16.36 -16.70 9.71
CA PRO A 38 -16.37 -18.14 9.50
C PRO A 38 -15.37 -18.86 10.40
N GLU A 39 -15.59 -20.14 10.69
CA GLU A 39 -14.55 -20.97 11.31
C GLU A 39 -13.42 -21.23 10.31
N LEU A 40 -12.19 -21.38 10.80
CA LEU A 40 -11.04 -21.70 9.96
C LEU A 40 -11.08 -23.19 9.59
N SER A 41 -10.92 -23.49 8.31
CA SER A 41 -10.79 -24.84 7.78
C SER A 41 -9.34 -25.35 7.91
N GLN A 42 -9.13 -26.64 7.68
CA GLN A 42 -7.78 -27.19 7.57
C GLN A 42 -7.03 -26.53 6.40
N GLY A 43 -5.76 -26.17 6.60
CA GLY A 43 -4.95 -25.45 5.61
C GLY A 43 -5.14 -23.93 5.59
N GLU A 44 -6.04 -23.39 6.43
CA GLU A 44 -6.22 -21.95 6.57
C GLU A 44 -5.36 -21.38 7.71
N THR A 45 -4.68 -20.27 7.42
CA THR A 45 -3.87 -19.53 8.39
C THR A 45 -4.23 -18.05 8.36
N VAL A 46 -4.27 -17.40 9.53
CA VAL A 46 -4.54 -15.96 9.62
C VAL A 46 -3.25 -15.20 9.39
N GLU A 47 -3.19 -14.41 8.32
CA GLU A 47 -2.02 -13.57 8.01
C GLU A 47 -2.15 -12.16 8.59
N PHE A 48 -3.38 -11.66 8.73
CA PHE A 48 -3.66 -10.35 9.30
C PHE A 48 -5.04 -10.33 9.96
N GLU A 49 -5.15 -9.64 11.08
CA GLU A 49 -6.44 -9.37 11.70
C GLU A 49 -6.43 -8.04 12.45
N ASP A 50 -7.48 -7.24 12.24
CA ASP A 50 -7.72 -6.01 12.98
C ASP A 50 -9.20 -5.90 13.41
N SER A 51 -9.67 -4.70 13.74
CA SER A 51 -11.07 -4.47 14.12
C SER A 51 -12.07 -4.53 12.95
N PHE A 52 -11.60 -4.47 11.70
CA PHE A 52 -12.43 -4.36 10.49
C PHE A 52 -12.49 -5.65 9.69
N CYS A 53 -11.39 -6.40 9.59
CA CYS A 53 -11.33 -7.63 8.83
C CYS A 53 -10.32 -8.64 9.38
N ARG A 54 -10.44 -9.88 8.91
CA ARG A 54 -9.46 -10.94 9.02
C ARG A 54 -9.05 -11.36 7.60
N ILE A 55 -7.76 -11.45 7.33
CA ILE A 55 -7.21 -11.96 6.08
C ILE A 55 -6.63 -13.34 6.36
N VAL A 56 -7.12 -14.32 5.62
CA VAL A 56 -6.77 -15.73 5.77
C VAL A 56 -6.08 -16.20 4.50
N ASN A 57 -4.90 -16.77 4.62
CA ASN A 57 -4.28 -17.51 3.53
C ASN A 57 -4.74 -18.96 3.60
N GLN A 58 -5.33 -19.42 2.50
CA GLN A 58 -5.65 -20.82 2.28
C GLN A 58 -4.57 -21.40 1.35
N ASP A 59 -3.71 -22.22 1.94
CA ASP A 59 -2.73 -23.03 1.24
C ASP A 59 -3.23 -24.48 1.27
N ASP A 60 -3.73 -24.98 0.15
CA ASP A 60 -4.19 -26.37 0.02
C ASP A 60 -3.03 -27.19 -0.54
N GLU A 61 -2.57 -28.21 0.20
CA GLU A 61 -1.49 -29.10 -0.24
C GLU A 61 -1.77 -29.78 -1.60
N ASN A 62 -3.03 -29.80 -2.05
CA ASN A 62 -3.45 -30.34 -3.35
C ASN A 62 -3.56 -29.27 -4.45
N GLU A 63 -3.58 -27.98 -4.12
CA GLU A 63 -3.59 -26.87 -5.08
C GLU A 63 -2.17 -26.29 -5.23
N MET A 64 -1.78 -25.93 -6.45
CA MET A 64 -0.45 -25.38 -6.71
C MET A 64 -0.32 -23.92 -6.25
N PHE A 65 -1.43 -23.18 -6.18
CA PHE A 65 -1.46 -21.76 -5.85
C PHE A 65 -2.46 -21.52 -4.72
N ASN A 66 -2.09 -20.61 -3.82
CA ASN A 66 -2.88 -20.28 -2.66
C ASN A 66 -4.01 -19.29 -2.99
N LYS A 67 -4.90 -19.08 -2.02
CA LYS A 67 -5.96 -18.07 -2.07
C LYS A 67 -5.91 -17.20 -0.81
N LEU A 68 -6.07 -15.89 -0.96
CA LEU A 68 -6.29 -14.99 0.17
C LEU A 68 -7.79 -14.71 0.32
N LYS A 69 -8.35 -15.02 1.49
CA LYS A 69 -9.74 -14.73 1.85
C LYS A 69 -9.78 -13.53 2.77
N ILE A 70 -10.43 -12.47 2.31
CA ILE A 70 -10.70 -11.28 3.09
C ILE A 70 -12.09 -11.44 3.71
N GLN A 71 -12.14 -11.47 5.04
CA GLN A 71 -13.35 -11.73 5.81
C GLN A 71 -13.70 -10.51 6.66
N ALA A 72 -14.80 -9.85 6.35
CA ALA A 72 -15.26 -8.66 7.06
C ALA A 72 -15.73 -8.98 8.49
N LYS A 73 -15.36 -8.14 9.45
CA LYS A 73 -15.83 -8.16 10.85
C LYS A 73 -16.93 -7.13 11.12
N LYS A 74 -17.18 -6.23 10.16
CA LYS A 74 -18.13 -5.11 10.27
C LYS A 74 -18.99 -5.01 9.01
N GLU A 75 -20.28 -4.67 9.18
CA GLU A 75 -21.16 -4.32 8.06
C GLU A 75 -20.57 -3.16 7.23
N GLY A 76 -20.69 -3.22 5.91
CA GLY A 76 -20.15 -2.21 4.99
C GLY A 76 -18.68 -2.40 4.60
N ILE A 77 -18.02 -3.44 5.10
CA ILE A 77 -16.74 -3.96 4.57
C ILE A 77 -17.06 -5.21 3.74
N ALA A 78 -16.47 -5.31 2.56
CA ALA A 78 -16.66 -6.46 1.68
C ALA A 78 -15.83 -7.66 2.18
N SER A 79 -16.44 -8.84 2.18
CA SER A 79 -15.70 -10.09 2.15
C SER A 79 -15.48 -10.48 0.69
N PHE A 80 -14.27 -10.89 0.33
CA PHE A 80 -13.91 -11.28 -1.03
C PHE A 80 -12.69 -12.22 -1.01
N GLU A 81 -12.41 -12.85 -2.14
CA GLU A 81 -11.28 -13.76 -2.30
C GLU A 81 -10.37 -13.26 -3.42
N LEU A 82 -9.07 -13.41 -3.21
CA LEU A 82 -8.04 -13.19 -4.21
C LEU A 82 -7.37 -14.54 -4.47
N ALA A 83 -7.47 -14.99 -5.71
CA ALA A 83 -6.88 -16.23 -6.21
C ALA A 83 -6.28 -15.96 -7.59
N SER A 84 -5.26 -16.72 -7.94
CA SER A 84 -4.70 -16.74 -9.29
C SER A 84 -4.52 -18.18 -9.75
N ASP A 85 -4.76 -18.43 -11.03
CA ASP A 85 -4.67 -19.77 -11.62
C ASP A 85 -3.22 -20.19 -11.91
N ASN A 86 -2.29 -19.24 -11.88
CA ASN A 86 -0.91 -19.42 -12.33
C ASN A 86 0.14 -18.76 -11.43
N GLU A 87 -0.25 -18.08 -10.34
CA GLU A 87 0.65 -17.30 -9.49
C GLU A 87 0.30 -17.45 -8.02
N TYR A 88 1.32 -17.43 -7.16
CA TYR A 88 1.11 -17.34 -5.70
C TYR A 88 0.68 -15.92 -5.34
N VAL A 89 -0.27 -15.77 -4.42
CA VAL A 89 -0.76 -14.46 -3.95
C VAL A 89 -0.22 -14.24 -2.53
N SER A 90 0.63 -13.23 -2.36
CA SER A 90 1.19 -12.88 -1.05
C SER A 90 0.61 -11.59 -0.51
N LEU A 91 0.26 -11.58 0.78
CA LEU A 91 -0.05 -10.35 1.50
C LEU A 91 1.23 -9.55 1.74
N GLU A 92 1.26 -8.32 1.24
CA GLU A 92 2.42 -7.44 1.42
C GLU A 92 2.18 -6.41 2.53
N LYS A 93 1.00 -5.76 2.50
CA LYS A 93 0.66 -4.74 3.49
C LYS A 93 -0.84 -4.53 3.59
N VAL A 94 -1.28 -4.19 4.80
CA VAL A 94 -2.58 -3.56 5.05
C VAL A 94 -2.30 -2.18 5.63
N ASP A 95 -2.93 -1.17 5.06
CA ASP A 95 -2.94 0.19 5.61
C ASP A 95 -4.35 0.76 5.53
N ASN A 96 -4.96 0.99 6.70
CA ASN A 96 -6.32 1.49 6.83
C ASN A 96 -7.34 0.63 6.04
N HIS A 97 -7.89 1.16 4.94
CA HIS A 97 -8.85 0.45 4.09
C HIS A 97 -8.23 -0.04 2.78
N PHE A 98 -6.92 -0.11 2.70
CA PHE A 98 -6.19 -0.56 1.51
C PHE A 98 -5.43 -1.84 1.80
N LEU A 99 -5.52 -2.75 0.83
CA LEU A 99 -4.81 -4.02 0.82
C LEU A 99 -3.82 -3.99 -0.34
N LEU A 100 -2.57 -4.27 -0.04
CA LEU A 100 -1.51 -4.46 -1.02
C LEU A 100 -1.11 -5.94 -1.04
N VAL A 101 -1.16 -6.55 -2.22
CA VAL A 101 -0.75 -7.93 -2.46
C VAL A 101 0.24 -7.98 -3.61
N SER A 102 1.09 -9.00 -3.61
CA SER A 102 1.92 -9.33 -4.76
C SER A 102 1.47 -10.67 -5.37
N LEU A 103 1.59 -10.79 -6.69
CA LEU A 103 1.35 -12.03 -7.42
C LEU A 103 2.65 -12.49 -8.10
N GLY A 104 3.01 -13.75 -7.89
CA GLY A 104 4.20 -14.36 -8.46
C GLY A 104 5.11 -14.96 -7.39
N THR A 105 6.26 -15.48 -7.81
CA THR A 105 7.27 -16.04 -6.91
C THR A 105 8.66 -15.49 -7.25
N GLY A 106 9.52 -15.33 -6.25
CA GLY A 106 10.89 -14.83 -6.45
C GLY A 106 10.97 -13.32 -6.70
N GLY A 107 11.88 -12.91 -7.59
CA GLY A 107 12.19 -11.51 -7.86
C GLY A 107 11.15 -10.77 -8.72
N THR A 108 10.34 -11.46 -9.52
CA THR A 108 9.36 -10.84 -10.43
C THR A 108 7.94 -11.03 -9.89
N ARG A 109 7.28 -9.94 -9.48
CA ARG A 109 5.94 -10.00 -8.88
C ARG A 109 5.09 -8.80 -9.25
N ASP A 110 3.86 -9.04 -9.70
CA ASP A 110 2.91 -7.96 -9.91
C ASP A 110 2.38 -7.45 -8.58
N LEU A 111 2.52 -6.15 -8.32
CA LEU A 111 1.94 -5.51 -7.15
C LEU A 111 0.54 -5.01 -7.46
N LYS A 112 -0.43 -5.38 -6.64
CA LYS A 112 -1.83 -4.98 -6.82
C LYS A 112 -2.39 -4.41 -5.52
N ALA A 113 -3.11 -3.30 -5.64
CA ALA A 113 -3.79 -2.65 -4.54
C ALA A 113 -5.31 -2.75 -4.68
N TYR A 114 -5.97 -3.03 -3.55
CA TYR A 114 -7.41 -3.22 -3.44
C TYR A 114 -8.02 -2.34 -2.37
N ASN A 115 -9.26 -1.93 -2.58
CA ASN A 115 -10.08 -1.30 -1.54
C ASN A 115 -10.68 -2.41 -0.66
N LEU A 116 -10.33 -2.46 0.62
CA LEU A 116 -10.89 -3.45 1.55
C LEU A 116 -12.39 -3.26 1.80
N LYS A 117 -12.93 -2.04 1.64
CA LYS A 117 -14.38 -1.82 1.81
C LYS A 117 -15.19 -2.43 0.69
N THR A 118 -14.70 -2.41 -0.54
CA THR A 118 -15.47 -2.79 -1.74
C THR A 118 -14.96 -4.07 -2.42
N GLY A 119 -13.73 -4.48 -2.15
CA GLY A 119 -13.04 -5.56 -2.87
C GLY A 119 -12.52 -5.14 -4.25
N GLU A 120 -12.69 -3.88 -4.65
CA GLU A 120 -12.30 -3.42 -5.98
C GLU A 120 -10.78 -3.22 -6.10
N LYS A 121 -10.19 -3.69 -7.20
CA LYS A 121 -8.81 -3.37 -7.58
C LYS A 121 -8.71 -1.88 -7.92
N ILE A 122 -7.76 -1.18 -7.32
CA ILE A 122 -7.56 0.26 -7.49
C ILE A 122 -6.39 0.55 -8.45
N LEU A 123 -5.26 -0.11 -8.23
CA LEU A 123 -3.99 0.20 -8.89
C LEU A 123 -3.15 -1.07 -9.00
N GLU A 124 -2.33 -1.15 -10.04
CA GLU A 124 -1.36 -2.22 -10.24
C GLU A 124 -0.04 -1.68 -10.78
N ALA A 125 1.06 -2.35 -10.45
CA ALA A 125 2.36 -2.15 -11.07
C ALA A 125 2.97 -3.51 -11.37
N SER A 126 3.33 -3.73 -12.63
CA SER A 126 4.05 -4.93 -13.07
C SER A 126 5.54 -4.64 -13.12
N SER A 127 6.30 -5.17 -12.16
CA SER A 127 7.76 -5.13 -12.18
C SER A 127 8.33 -6.07 -11.13
N SER A 128 9.64 -6.24 -11.09
CA SER A 128 10.29 -6.86 -9.95
C SER A 128 10.24 -5.91 -8.75
N VAL A 129 9.49 -6.28 -7.72
CA VAL A 129 9.22 -5.43 -6.55
C VAL A 129 10.25 -5.70 -5.46
N TRP A 130 11.05 -4.69 -5.11
CA TRP A 130 11.99 -4.75 -4.00
C TRP A 130 11.59 -3.84 -2.85
N GLY A 131 11.29 -4.46 -1.72
CA GLY A 131 10.93 -3.74 -0.51
C GLY A 131 9.62 -2.95 -0.65
N ILE A 132 8.90 -2.87 0.44
CA ILE A 132 7.66 -2.11 0.51
C ILE A 132 7.69 -1.31 1.81
N GLU A 133 7.72 0.00 1.67
CA GLU A 133 7.69 0.96 2.77
C GLU A 133 6.31 1.63 2.80
N THR A 134 5.77 1.85 3.99
CA THR A 134 4.54 2.65 4.16
C THR A 134 4.92 4.12 4.22
N GLY A 135 4.24 4.95 3.44
CA GLY A 135 4.39 6.41 3.50
C GLY A 135 3.74 7.01 4.74
N GLU A 136 3.98 8.30 4.97
CA GLU A 136 3.38 9.03 6.10
C GLU A 136 1.87 9.20 5.96
N GLU A 137 1.39 9.29 4.71
CA GLU A 137 -0.04 9.38 4.40
C GLU A 137 -0.62 7.99 4.13
N SER A 138 -1.81 7.72 4.68
CA SER A 138 -2.48 6.45 4.41
C SER A 138 -2.79 6.27 2.93
N GLY A 139 -2.57 5.07 2.40
CA GLY A 139 -2.72 4.74 0.99
C GLY A 139 -1.54 5.17 0.12
N VAL A 140 -0.43 5.63 0.73
CA VAL A 140 0.84 5.87 0.04
C VAL A 140 1.84 4.80 0.46
N PHE A 141 2.43 4.14 -0.54
CA PHE A 141 3.53 3.19 -0.35
C PHE A 141 4.71 3.60 -1.19
N TYR A 142 5.91 3.24 -0.75
CA TYR A 142 7.13 3.35 -1.55
C TYR A 142 7.68 1.96 -1.84
N ILE A 143 7.98 1.73 -3.10
CA ILE A 143 8.50 0.46 -3.61
C ILE A 143 9.74 0.75 -4.45
N TYR A 144 10.72 -0.15 -4.44
CA TYR A 144 11.90 0.00 -5.29
C TYR A 144 11.79 -0.94 -6.47
N LEU A 145 11.88 -0.39 -7.67
CA LEU A 145 11.72 -1.11 -8.94
C LEU A 145 12.92 -0.83 -9.85
N TYR A 146 13.05 -1.62 -10.91
CA TYR A 146 13.82 -1.18 -12.07
C TYR A 146 13.03 -0.13 -12.85
N GLY A 147 13.61 1.07 -13.02
CA GLY A 147 13.03 2.10 -13.87
C GLY A 147 13.32 1.90 -15.36
N GLU A 148 14.26 1.02 -15.70
CA GLU A 148 14.75 0.79 -17.07
C GLU A 148 14.82 -0.70 -17.42
N GLU A 149 14.77 -1.03 -18.71
CA GLU A 149 14.91 -2.40 -19.22
C GLU A 149 16.28 -3.01 -18.88
N THR A 150 17.32 -2.17 -18.75
CA THR A 150 18.66 -2.58 -18.33
C THR A 150 19.20 -1.61 -17.27
N PRO A 151 18.86 -1.82 -15.99
CA PRO A 151 19.26 -0.92 -14.92
C PRO A 151 20.79 -0.90 -14.74
N PRO A 152 21.37 0.24 -14.30
CA PRO A 152 22.77 0.30 -13.89
C PRO A 152 23.09 -0.79 -12.88
N GLY A 153 24.12 -1.58 -13.16
CA GLY A 153 24.47 -2.74 -12.36
C GLY A 153 25.97 -2.99 -12.35
N ILE A 154 26.46 -3.55 -11.24
CA ILE A 154 27.81 -4.07 -11.11
C ILE A 154 27.78 -5.53 -10.72
N TYR A 155 28.77 -6.29 -11.14
CA TYR A 155 28.95 -7.69 -10.77
C TYR A 155 30.40 -7.96 -10.42
N TRP A 156 30.61 -8.98 -9.59
CA TRP A 156 31.94 -9.48 -9.30
C TRP A 156 32.42 -10.34 -10.47
N GLU A 157 33.60 -10.03 -11.02
CA GLU A 157 34.25 -10.85 -12.03
C GLU A 157 35.36 -11.67 -11.38
N GLU A 158 35.12 -12.96 -11.20
CA GLU A 158 36.02 -13.85 -10.46
C GLU A 158 37.39 -14.01 -11.13
N ALA A 159 37.43 -13.98 -12.46
CA ALA A 159 38.67 -14.11 -13.24
C ALA A 159 39.67 -12.98 -12.97
N THR A 160 39.18 -11.76 -12.75
CA THR A 160 40.03 -10.58 -12.50
C THR A 160 40.00 -10.13 -11.04
N LYS A 161 39.10 -10.69 -10.23
CA LYS A 161 38.87 -10.28 -8.83
C LYS A 161 38.53 -8.80 -8.72
N THR A 162 37.72 -8.31 -9.65
CA THR A 162 37.29 -6.90 -9.69
C THR A 162 35.79 -6.76 -9.93
N TRP A 163 35.23 -5.65 -9.46
CA TRP A 163 33.88 -5.23 -9.79
C TRP A 163 33.85 -4.68 -11.23
N LYS A 164 32.92 -5.18 -12.04
CA LYS A 164 32.65 -4.73 -13.41
C LYS A 164 31.24 -4.19 -13.50
N SER A 165 31.02 -3.24 -14.41
CA SER A 165 29.69 -2.70 -14.68
C SER A 165 29.07 -3.39 -15.90
N ASN A 166 27.76 -3.64 -15.86
CA ASN A 166 27.00 -4.14 -17.00
C ASN A 166 26.68 -3.02 -18.03
N THR A 167 26.72 -1.77 -17.58
CA THR A 167 26.35 -0.55 -18.30
C THR A 167 27.23 0.61 -17.81
N GLU A 168 27.18 1.74 -18.51
CA GLU A 168 27.77 2.98 -18.00
C GLU A 168 26.93 3.49 -16.82
N ILE A 169 27.56 3.61 -15.64
CA ILE A 169 26.88 4.08 -14.43
C ILE A 169 26.98 5.61 -14.39
N PRO A 170 25.85 6.34 -14.36
CA PRO A 170 25.85 7.78 -14.15
C PRO A 170 26.64 8.20 -12.90
N GLU A 171 27.41 9.28 -13.00
CA GLU A 171 28.30 9.75 -11.91
C GLU A 171 27.54 10.01 -10.60
N ASN A 172 26.30 10.50 -10.68
CA ASN A 172 25.45 10.73 -9.50
C ASN A 172 25.01 9.44 -8.78
N LEU A 173 25.11 8.28 -9.43
CA LEU A 173 24.82 6.98 -8.83
C LEU A 173 26.07 6.29 -8.26
N MET A 174 27.28 6.79 -8.57
CA MET A 174 28.54 6.35 -7.96
C MET A 174 28.72 6.98 -6.57
N ASN A 175 27.94 6.51 -5.60
CA ASN A 175 27.86 7.10 -4.27
C ASN A 175 28.36 6.14 -3.17
N ASP A 176 28.44 6.64 -1.93
CA ASP A 176 28.88 5.85 -0.76
C ASP A 176 28.04 4.60 -0.52
N GLN A 177 26.77 4.61 -0.94
CA GLN A 177 25.90 3.45 -0.80
C GLN A 177 26.36 2.29 -1.68
N LEU A 178 26.77 2.55 -2.92
CA LEU A 178 27.33 1.53 -3.81
C LEU A 178 28.57 0.87 -3.17
N GLU A 179 29.45 1.68 -2.59
CA GLU A 179 30.66 1.19 -1.92
C GLU A 179 30.34 0.40 -0.64
N GLN A 180 29.29 0.77 0.09
CA GLN A 180 28.79 -0.02 1.22
C GLN A 180 28.25 -1.38 0.78
N GLN A 181 27.48 -1.42 -0.32
CA GLN A 181 26.94 -2.68 -0.84
C GLN A 181 28.04 -3.63 -1.32
N LYS A 182 29.07 -3.11 -2.01
CA LYS A 182 30.25 -3.91 -2.38
C LYS A 182 30.90 -4.56 -1.15
N LYS A 183 31.13 -3.79 -0.09
CA LYS A 183 31.73 -4.28 1.16
C LYS A 183 30.87 -5.31 1.87
N GLU A 184 29.56 -5.09 1.95
CA GLU A 184 28.64 -6.06 2.55
C GLU A 184 28.59 -7.36 1.73
N PHE A 185 28.64 -7.27 0.41
CA PHE A 185 28.68 -8.43 -0.48
C PHE A 185 29.98 -9.23 -0.32
N GLU A 186 31.12 -8.55 -0.27
CA GLU A 186 32.43 -9.16 0.03
C GLU A 186 32.43 -9.84 1.41
N LYS A 187 31.90 -9.17 2.43
CA LYS A 187 31.82 -9.69 3.81
C LYS A 187 30.93 -10.92 3.94
N ARG A 188 29.84 -11.00 3.18
CA ARG A 188 28.92 -12.15 3.18
C ARG A 188 29.48 -13.35 2.41
N GLY A 189 30.61 -13.17 1.71
CA GLY A 189 31.20 -14.22 0.88
C GLY A 189 30.37 -14.53 -0.36
N PHE A 190 29.55 -13.58 -0.83
CA PHE A 190 28.69 -13.74 -2.00
C PHE A 190 29.42 -13.46 -3.31
N LEU A 191 30.76 -13.37 -3.30
CA LEU A 191 31.64 -13.14 -4.45
C LEU A 191 31.65 -14.34 -5.42
N THR A 192 30.50 -14.64 -5.99
CA THR A 192 30.28 -15.64 -7.03
C THR A 192 29.83 -14.93 -8.28
N ASP A 193 30.35 -15.33 -9.43
CA ASP A 193 29.86 -14.86 -10.73
C ASP A 193 28.35 -15.17 -10.81
N GLY A 194 27.50 -14.13 -10.88
CA GLY A 194 26.08 -14.31 -11.18
C GLY A 194 25.09 -13.39 -10.48
N PHE A 195 25.41 -12.83 -9.31
CA PHE A 195 24.49 -11.92 -8.60
C PHE A 195 24.95 -10.46 -8.70
N PRO A 196 24.38 -9.67 -9.63
CA PRO A 196 24.74 -8.27 -9.73
C PRO A 196 24.15 -7.45 -8.56
N ILE A 197 24.87 -6.42 -8.14
CA ILE A 197 24.32 -5.28 -7.42
C ILE A 197 23.72 -4.35 -8.46
N ILE A 198 22.47 -3.97 -8.28
CA ILE A 198 21.63 -3.24 -9.22
C ILE A 198 21.19 -1.92 -8.59
N CYS A 199 21.02 -0.90 -9.42
CA CYS A 199 20.40 0.35 -9.02
C CYS A 199 18.88 0.23 -9.16
N LEU A 200 18.18 0.52 -8.08
CA LEU A 200 16.73 0.52 -7.99
C LEU A 200 16.24 1.95 -7.82
N GLU A 201 15.20 2.34 -8.54
CA GLU A 201 14.51 3.60 -8.33
C GLU A 201 13.35 3.40 -7.35
N LYS A 202 13.17 4.34 -6.43
CA LYS A 202 12.02 4.39 -5.54
C LYS A 202 10.82 5.00 -6.27
N TYR A 203 9.73 4.27 -6.29
CA TYR A 203 8.44 4.70 -6.81
C TYR A 203 7.46 4.98 -5.68
N LYS A 204 6.72 6.08 -5.80
CA LYS A 204 5.54 6.36 -5.00
C LYS A 204 4.35 5.64 -5.62
N PHE A 205 3.76 4.73 -4.85
CA PHE A 205 2.51 4.05 -5.16
C PHE A 205 1.38 4.73 -4.38
N ASP A 206 0.72 5.69 -5.04
CA ASP A 206 -0.31 6.53 -4.44
C ASP A 206 -1.69 6.00 -4.83
N ILE A 207 -2.30 5.23 -3.93
CA ILE A 207 -3.60 4.60 -4.15
C ILE A 207 -4.70 5.65 -4.22
N ASN A 208 -4.60 6.71 -3.41
CA ASN A 208 -5.59 7.78 -3.39
C ASN A 208 -5.66 8.52 -4.73
N GLN A 209 -4.50 8.74 -5.35
CA GLN A 209 -4.40 9.36 -6.68
C GLN A 209 -4.45 8.36 -7.83
N ARG A 210 -4.51 7.05 -7.54
CA ARG A 210 -4.45 5.96 -8.52
C ARG A 210 -3.25 6.09 -9.46
N LYS A 211 -2.08 6.42 -8.90
CA LYS A 211 -0.90 6.75 -9.68
C LYS A 211 0.34 6.11 -9.10
N VAL A 212 1.18 5.59 -10.00
CA VAL A 212 2.56 5.18 -9.70
C VAL A 212 3.51 6.19 -10.35
N SER A 213 4.48 6.69 -9.60
CA SER A 213 5.44 7.68 -10.12
C SER A 213 6.81 7.52 -9.48
N GLY A 214 7.86 7.61 -10.30
CA GLY A 214 9.23 7.68 -9.84
C GLY A 214 9.46 8.90 -8.95
N THR A 215 10.25 8.72 -7.90
CA THR A 215 10.62 9.80 -6.97
C THR A 215 11.95 10.45 -7.34
N GLY A 216 12.75 9.81 -8.21
CA GLY A 216 14.14 10.18 -8.45
C GLY A 216 15.10 9.85 -7.31
N GLU A 217 14.64 9.17 -6.25
CA GLU A 217 15.50 8.57 -5.23
C GLU A 217 15.94 7.18 -5.70
N TYR A 218 17.23 6.89 -5.56
CA TYR A 218 17.83 5.63 -6.00
C TYR A 218 18.51 4.91 -4.84
N ARG A 219 18.55 3.58 -4.93
CA ARG A 219 19.26 2.73 -3.97
C ARG A 219 19.98 1.60 -4.69
N TRP A 220 21.14 1.19 -4.17
CA TRP A 220 21.82 -0.02 -4.63
C TRP A 220 21.44 -1.22 -3.76
N ASP A 221 21.08 -2.32 -4.39
CA ASP A 221 20.71 -3.58 -3.74
C ASP A 221 21.12 -4.78 -4.60
N TYR A 222 21.02 -6.00 -4.07
CA TYR A 222 21.31 -7.22 -4.84
C TYR A 222 20.10 -7.62 -5.70
N ALA A 223 20.36 -8.06 -6.93
CA ALA A 223 19.36 -8.77 -7.70
C ALA A 223 19.07 -10.12 -7.01
N GLN A 224 17.79 -10.35 -6.68
CA GLN A 224 17.30 -11.62 -6.14
C GLN A 224 16.72 -12.47 -7.27
#